data_AF-A0A7J9NJ82-F1
#
_entry.id   AF-A0A7J9NJ82-F1
#
_cell.length_a   1.000
_cell.length_b   1.000
_cell.length_c   1.000
_cell.angle_alpha   90.00
_cell.angle_beta   90.00
_cell.angle_gamma   90.00
#
_symmetry.space_group_name_H-M   'P 1'
#
loop_
_entity.id
_entity.type
_entity.pdbx_description
1 polymer ?
#
loop_
_entity_poly.entity_id
_entity_poly.type
_entity_poly.pdbx_seq_one_letter_code
_entity_poly.pdbx_strand_id
1 'polypeptide(L)'
;MKDLIALAEEIKDEKLRKKVIEYINNPLPKHPEIESTGITIENSPASVKRHHKYPGGLLEHTIAVTKMAVKMAEALEETYGIELNRDLLISGGILHDLMKPQNYQLKDGKFDHLSDFHLDHLTLGIAELYRRDFPLEVIKVVASHHGDHGPVSPDSIEAWLIHHADNVDAAINDIGIRICQARSREFGIDDSQIYKIITPLKLYEMRKKLGKDKVKEFLKEKLEIKDE
;
A
#
# COMPACT_ATOMS: atom_id res chain seq x y z
N MET A 1 -0.21 -4.92 -10.32
CA MET A 1 -0.41 -6.39 -10.20
C MET A 1 0.81 -7.23 -10.55
N LYS A 2 1.45 -7.08 -11.72
CA LYS A 2 2.61 -7.91 -12.11
C LYS A 2 3.71 -7.97 -11.05
N ASP A 3 4.05 -6.83 -10.45
CA ASP A 3 5.08 -6.75 -9.42
C ASP A 3 4.67 -7.44 -8.11
N LEU A 4 3.39 -7.38 -7.71
CA LEU A 4 2.89 -8.14 -6.55
C LEU A 4 2.93 -9.64 -6.81
N ILE A 5 2.54 -10.08 -8.02
CA ILE A 5 2.63 -11.48 -8.42
C ILE A 5 4.10 -11.93 -8.41
N ALA A 6 5.02 -11.12 -8.94
CA ALA A 6 6.45 -11.43 -8.93
C ALA A 6 6.99 -11.58 -7.49
N LEU A 7 6.56 -10.73 -6.55
CA LEU A 7 6.89 -10.90 -5.14
C LEU A 7 6.29 -12.20 -4.57
N ALA A 8 5.02 -12.50 -4.87
CA ALA A 8 4.38 -13.73 -4.42
C ALA A 8 5.08 -14.99 -4.94
N GLU A 9 5.64 -14.95 -6.16
CA GLU A 9 6.42 -16.05 -6.73
C GLU A 9 7.71 -16.37 -5.96
N GLU A 10 8.21 -15.43 -5.14
CA GLU A 10 9.37 -15.67 -4.26
C GLU A 10 9.02 -16.51 -3.01
N ILE A 11 7.73 -16.71 -2.69
CA ILE A 11 7.30 -17.58 -1.58
C ILE A 11 7.70 -19.03 -1.88
N LYS A 12 8.47 -19.68 -1.02
CA LYS A 12 8.97 -21.05 -1.23
C LYS A 12 7.88 -22.10 -1.05
N ASP A 13 7.05 -21.99 -0.01
CA ASP A 13 5.90 -22.87 0.22
C ASP A 13 4.91 -22.75 -0.94
N GLU A 14 4.80 -23.81 -1.73
CA GLU A 14 3.97 -23.84 -2.94
C GLU A 14 2.47 -23.65 -2.64
N LYS A 15 1.98 -24.17 -1.51
CA LYS A 15 0.57 -24.05 -1.14
C LYS A 15 0.26 -22.60 -0.77
N LEU A 16 1.10 -21.99 0.06
CA LEU A 16 0.97 -20.59 0.44
C LEU A 16 1.09 -19.68 -0.79
N ARG A 17 2.12 -19.89 -1.63
CA ARG A 17 2.32 -19.16 -2.88
C ARG A 17 1.06 -19.16 -3.75
N LYS A 18 0.49 -20.33 -4.02
CA LYS A 18 -0.74 -20.47 -4.81
C LYS A 18 -1.91 -19.73 -4.18
N LYS A 19 -2.11 -19.83 -2.85
CA LYS A 19 -3.17 -19.11 -2.13
C LYS A 19 -3.02 -17.60 -2.22
N VAL A 20 -1.80 -17.09 -2.04
CA VAL A 20 -1.51 -15.65 -2.15
C VAL A 20 -1.80 -15.16 -3.57
N ILE A 21 -1.30 -15.86 -4.60
CA ILE A 21 -1.54 -15.50 -6.01
C ILE A 21 -3.03 -15.57 -6.37
N GLU A 22 -3.75 -16.59 -5.90
CA GLU A 22 -5.20 -16.68 -6.10
C GLU A 22 -5.94 -15.49 -5.48
N TYR A 23 -5.55 -15.08 -4.27
CA TYR A 23 -6.18 -13.96 -3.58
C TYR A 23 -5.85 -12.61 -4.22
N ILE A 24 -4.61 -12.40 -4.67
CA ILE A 24 -4.22 -11.22 -5.47
C ILE A 24 -5.09 -11.11 -6.73
N ASN A 25 -5.31 -12.23 -7.44
CA ASN A 25 -6.08 -12.25 -8.68
C ASN A 25 -7.60 -12.14 -8.45
N ASN A 26 -8.09 -12.55 -7.29
CA ASN A 26 -9.51 -12.51 -6.92
C ASN A 26 -9.70 -11.91 -5.51
N PRO A 27 -9.47 -10.59 -5.36
CA PRO A 27 -9.42 -9.92 -4.05
C PRO A 27 -10.80 -9.61 -3.49
N LEU A 28 -11.88 -9.98 -4.16
CA LEU A 28 -13.24 -9.70 -3.68
C LEU A 28 -13.58 -10.57 -2.46
N PRO A 29 -14.23 -10.01 -1.43
CA PRO A 29 -14.74 -10.78 -0.30
C PRO A 29 -15.69 -11.90 -0.74
N LYS A 30 -15.64 -13.05 -0.05
CA LYS A 30 -16.50 -14.21 -0.36
C LYS A 30 -17.87 -14.16 0.31
N HIS A 31 -18.12 -13.18 1.18
CA HIS A 31 -19.42 -13.02 1.83
C HIS A 31 -20.48 -12.56 0.81
N PRO A 32 -21.66 -13.23 0.71
CA PRO A 32 -22.64 -12.97 -0.35
C PRO A 32 -23.28 -11.58 -0.28
N GLU A 33 -23.31 -10.95 0.89
CA GLU A 33 -23.87 -9.60 1.09
C GLU A 33 -22.85 -8.47 0.86
N ILE A 34 -21.56 -8.79 0.67
CA ILE A 34 -20.55 -7.75 0.43
C ILE A 34 -20.42 -7.53 -1.07
N GLU A 35 -20.90 -6.37 -1.53
CA GLU A 35 -20.76 -5.94 -2.91
C GLU A 35 -19.39 -5.29 -3.16
N SER A 36 -18.90 -5.42 -4.39
CA SER A 36 -17.68 -4.74 -4.82
C SER A 36 -17.90 -3.24 -4.90
N THR A 37 -16.96 -2.46 -4.37
CA THR A 37 -16.95 -1.00 -4.52
C THR A 37 -16.60 -0.53 -5.94
N GLY A 38 -16.18 -1.45 -6.82
CA GLY A 38 -15.68 -1.15 -8.16
C GLY A 38 -14.27 -0.54 -8.18
N ILE A 39 -13.66 -0.29 -7.02
CA ILE A 39 -12.28 0.19 -6.92
C ILE A 39 -11.35 -1.03 -6.94
N THR A 40 -10.45 -1.07 -7.91
CA THR A 40 -9.42 -2.13 -8.01
C THR A 40 -8.19 -1.78 -7.17
N ILE A 41 -7.34 -2.76 -6.86
CA ILE A 41 -6.08 -2.54 -6.12
C ILE A 41 -5.17 -1.55 -6.85
N GLU A 42 -5.10 -1.64 -8.18
CA GLU A 42 -4.26 -0.79 -9.02
C GLU A 42 -4.74 0.66 -9.10
N ASN A 43 -6.01 0.90 -8.77
CA ASN A 43 -6.57 2.25 -8.75
C ASN A 43 -6.79 2.77 -7.32
N SER A 44 -6.78 1.92 -6.29
CA SER A 44 -7.02 2.34 -4.92
C SER A 44 -5.89 3.21 -4.36
N PRO A 45 -6.20 4.22 -3.53
CA PRO A 45 -5.23 4.81 -2.63
C PRO A 45 -4.93 3.85 -1.47
N ALA A 46 -3.80 4.03 -0.76
CA ALA A 46 -3.56 3.32 0.51
C ALA A 46 -4.20 4.05 1.70
N SER A 47 -4.51 5.34 1.58
CA SER A 47 -5.27 6.11 2.55
C SER A 47 -6.08 7.19 1.85
N VAL A 48 -7.28 7.50 2.30
CA VAL A 48 -8.10 8.57 1.70
C VAL A 48 -7.49 9.97 1.94
N LYS A 49 -6.80 10.17 3.07
CA LYS A 49 -6.36 11.51 3.52
C LYS A 49 -4.85 11.63 3.76
N ARG A 50 -4.11 10.53 3.84
CA ARG A 50 -2.70 10.51 4.26
C ARG A 50 -1.79 9.95 3.16
N HIS A 51 -0.78 9.18 3.53
CA HIS A 51 0.17 8.53 2.64
C HIS A 51 -0.54 7.80 1.51
N HIS A 52 0.05 7.84 0.33
CA HIS A 52 -0.43 7.12 -0.83
C HIS A 52 -1.90 7.44 -1.18
N LYS A 53 -2.38 8.67 -0.92
CA LYS A 53 -3.76 9.13 -1.19
C LYS A 53 -4.13 9.38 -2.65
N TYR A 54 -3.44 8.72 -3.56
CA TYR A 54 -3.58 8.89 -5.00
C TYR A 54 -3.89 7.56 -5.68
N PRO A 55 -4.43 7.58 -6.92
CA PRO A 55 -4.70 6.36 -7.67
C PRO A 55 -3.45 5.47 -7.78
N GLY A 56 -3.61 4.18 -7.43
CA GLY A 56 -2.51 3.20 -7.43
C GLY A 56 -1.55 3.30 -6.24
N GLY A 57 -1.80 4.22 -5.30
CA GLY A 57 -0.99 4.36 -4.09
C GLY A 57 -1.00 3.11 -3.22
N LEU A 58 -2.11 2.35 -3.18
CA LEU A 58 -2.15 1.07 -2.44
C LEU A 58 -1.13 0.07 -3.00
N LEU A 59 -1.09 -0.08 -4.32
CA LEU A 59 -0.18 -1.01 -4.98
C LEU A 59 1.29 -0.64 -4.70
N GLU A 60 1.64 0.65 -4.77
CA GLU A 60 2.98 1.12 -4.44
C GLU A 60 3.34 0.83 -2.98
N HIS A 61 2.43 1.17 -2.06
CA HIS A 61 2.58 0.94 -0.63
C HIS A 61 2.81 -0.54 -0.30
N THR A 62 1.94 -1.43 -0.79
CA THR A 62 2.05 -2.88 -0.56
C THR A 62 3.38 -3.44 -1.07
N ILE A 63 3.85 -3.00 -2.24
CA ILE A 63 5.16 -3.41 -2.79
C ILE A 63 6.30 -2.88 -1.92
N ALA A 64 6.25 -1.61 -1.50
CA ALA A 64 7.27 -0.99 -0.68
C ALA A 64 7.39 -1.67 0.69
N VAL A 65 6.28 -1.86 1.39
CA VAL A 65 6.21 -2.57 2.68
C VAL A 65 6.80 -3.97 2.57
N THR A 66 6.37 -4.74 1.56
CA THR A 66 6.87 -6.11 1.34
C THR A 66 8.38 -6.13 1.13
N LYS A 67 8.90 -5.29 0.21
CA LYS A 67 10.33 -5.22 -0.09
C LYS A 67 11.14 -4.73 1.11
N MET A 68 10.66 -3.72 1.82
CA MET A 68 11.33 -3.17 2.99
C MET A 68 11.42 -4.21 4.11
N ALA A 69 10.33 -4.90 4.43
CA ALA A 69 10.33 -5.93 5.47
C ALA A 69 11.31 -7.07 5.16
N VAL A 70 11.35 -7.53 3.90
CA VAL A 70 12.33 -8.52 3.43
C VAL A 70 13.77 -8.00 3.54
N LYS A 71 14.03 -6.73 3.17
CA LYS A 71 15.38 -6.14 3.27
C LYS A 71 15.82 -5.89 4.71
N MET A 72 14.89 -5.53 5.59
CA MET A 72 15.16 -5.43 7.01
C MET A 72 15.53 -6.81 7.57
N ALA A 73 14.80 -7.86 7.18
CA ALA A 73 15.13 -9.24 7.59
C ALA A 73 16.53 -9.65 7.13
N GLU A 74 16.86 -9.48 5.85
CA GLU A 74 18.19 -9.81 5.31
C GLU A 74 19.32 -9.13 6.10
N ALA A 75 19.15 -7.86 6.48
CA ALA A 75 20.13 -7.13 7.28
C ALA A 75 20.27 -7.69 8.70
N LEU A 76 19.18 -8.14 9.32
CA LEU A 76 19.19 -8.77 10.65
C LEU A 76 19.83 -10.17 10.59
N GLU A 77 19.52 -10.96 9.56
CA GLU A 77 20.12 -12.28 9.34
C GLU A 77 21.64 -12.17 9.16
N GLU A 78 22.12 -11.23 8.34
CA GLU A 78 23.55 -10.98 8.14
C GLU A 78 24.26 -10.52 9.43
N THR A 79 23.62 -9.63 10.18
CA THR A 79 24.23 -9.03 11.38
C THR A 79 24.24 -9.98 12.57
N TYR A 80 23.15 -10.72 12.78
CA TYR A 80 22.92 -11.48 14.01
C TYR A 80 23.01 -13.01 13.80
N GLY A 81 23.13 -13.51 12.57
CA GLY A 81 23.21 -14.94 12.29
C GLY A 81 21.93 -15.71 12.64
N ILE A 82 20.78 -15.03 12.58
CA ILE A 82 19.45 -15.63 12.77
C ILE A 82 18.84 -16.01 11.41
N GLU A 83 17.78 -16.82 11.44
CA GLU A 83 16.97 -17.14 10.25
C GLU A 83 15.55 -16.62 10.48
N LEU A 84 15.03 -15.86 9.52
CA LEU A 84 13.68 -15.28 9.57
C LEU A 84 12.81 -15.85 8.44
N ASN A 85 11.51 -15.95 8.70
CA ASN A 85 10.60 -16.56 7.76
C ASN A 85 10.25 -15.60 6.60
N ARG A 86 11.00 -15.71 5.49
CA ARG A 86 10.80 -14.89 4.29
C ARG A 86 9.40 -15.08 3.67
N ASP A 87 8.86 -16.30 3.68
CA ASP A 87 7.53 -16.58 3.13
C ASP A 87 6.44 -15.84 3.92
N LEU A 88 6.60 -15.76 5.24
CA LEU A 88 5.71 -15.03 6.13
C LEU A 88 5.82 -13.51 5.92
N LEU A 89 7.03 -12.98 5.72
CA LEU A 89 7.24 -11.56 5.38
C LEU A 89 6.60 -11.19 4.04
N ILE A 90 6.79 -12.01 3.01
CA ILE A 90 6.24 -11.75 1.68
C ILE A 90 4.72 -11.83 1.72
N SER A 91 4.16 -12.92 2.27
CA SER A 91 2.71 -13.09 2.34
C SER A 91 2.05 -12.03 3.23
N GLY A 92 2.59 -11.75 4.41
CA GLY A 92 2.11 -10.68 5.28
C GLY A 92 2.15 -9.31 4.62
N GLY A 93 3.27 -8.95 3.98
CA GLY A 93 3.44 -7.68 3.29
C GLY A 93 2.49 -7.51 2.12
N ILE A 94 2.20 -8.56 1.36
CA ILE A 94 1.24 -8.51 0.25
C ILE A 94 -0.21 -8.37 0.74
N LEU A 95 -0.54 -9.04 1.85
CA LEU A 95 -1.93 -9.22 2.27
C LEU A 95 -2.42 -8.17 3.28
N HIS A 96 -1.54 -7.47 3.99
CA HIS A 96 -1.90 -6.66 5.16
C HIS A 96 -3.04 -5.65 4.90
N ASP A 97 -3.07 -5.06 3.70
CA ASP A 97 -3.99 -4.00 3.32
C ASP A 97 -4.85 -4.31 2.08
N LEU A 98 -4.88 -5.58 1.66
CA LEU A 98 -5.50 -5.98 0.38
C LEU A 98 -7.00 -5.61 0.29
N MET A 99 -7.68 -5.49 1.44
CA MET A 99 -9.11 -5.17 1.52
C MET A 99 -9.43 -3.67 1.57
N LYS A 100 -8.44 -2.78 1.59
CA LYS A 100 -8.67 -1.32 1.55
C LYS A 100 -9.61 -0.84 0.43
N PRO A 101 -9.55 -1.36 -0.81
CA PRO A 101 -10.45 -0.92 -1.88
C PRO A 101 -11.94 -1.15 -1.54
N GLN A 102 -12.24 -2.18 -0.75
CA GLN A 102 -13.61 -2.51 -0.33
C GLN A 102 -14.14 -1.60 0.78
N ASN A 103 -13.34 -0.63 1.22
CA ASN A 103 -13.70 0.38 2.22
C ASN A 103 -13.84 1.78 1.65
N TYR A 104 -13.57 1.94 0.35
CA TYR A 104 -13.53 3.23 -0.30
C TYR A 104 -14.60 3.35 -1.38
N GLN A 105 -14.92 4.59 -1.73
CA GLN A 105 -15.79 4.95 -2.82
C GLN A 105 -15.22 6.15 -3.57
N LEU A 106 -15.73 6.41 -4.77
CA LEU A 106 -15.48 7.66 -5.48
C LEU A 106 -16.67 8.61 -5.27
N LYS A 107 -16.41 9.76 -4.64
CA LYS A 107 -17.37 10.83 -4.45
C LYS A 107 -16.84 12.10 -5.11
N ASP A 108 -17.58 12.64 -6.07
CA ASP A 108 -17.20 13.83 -6.85
C ASP A 108 -15.78 13.74 -7.46
N GLY A 109 -15.42 12.54 -7.95
CA GLY A 109 -14.12 12.26 -8.56
C GLY A 109 -12.95 12.15 -7.57
N LYS A 110 -13.22 12.14 -6.26
CA LYS A 110 -12.21 11.95 -5.20
C LYS A 110 -12.49 10.65 -4.43
N PHE A 111 -11.43 10.00 -3.97
CA PHE A 111 -11.59 8.89 -3.04
C PHE A 111 -12.17 9.39 -1.72
N ASP A 112 -13.10 8.62 -1.17
CA ASP A 112 -13.68 8.82 0.15
C ASP A 112 -13.91 7.46 0.81
N HIS A 113 -14.17 7.45 2.11
CA HIS A 113 -14.63 6.24 2.79
C HIS A 113 -16.07 5.90 2.37
N LEU A 114 -16.35 4.62 2.20
CA LEU A 114 -17.72 4.12 2.01
C LEU A 114 -18.54 4.39 3.29
N SER A 115 -19.75 4.94 3.15
CA SER A 115 -20.58 5.36 4.29
C SER A 115 -21.24 4.20 5.04
N ASP A 116 -21.63 3.15 4.31
CA ASP A 116 -22.51 2.08 4.81
C ASP A 116 -21.67 0.88 5.19
N PHE A 117 -20.90 1.07 6.26
CA PHE A 117 -19.73 0.28 6.49
C PHE A 117 -20.03 -1.03 7.24
N HIS A 118 -19.69 -2.19 6.65
CA HIS A 118 -19.86 -3.49 7.29
C HIS A 118 -18.71 -3.84 8.26
N LEU A 119 -17.46 -3.91 7.77
CA LEU A 119 -16.26 -4.30 8.54
C LEU A 119 -15.01 -3.60 8.01
N ASP A 120 -14.15 -3.07 8.89
CA ASP A 120 -12.93 -2.33 8.52
C ASP A 120 -12.00 -3.21 7.70
N HIS A 121 -11.19 -2.62 6.82
CA HIS A 121 -10.34 -3.36 5.89
C HIS A 121 -9.47 -4.39 6.61
N LEU A 122 -9.02 -4.10 7.83
CA LEU A 122 -8.26 -5.05 8.62
C LEU A 122 -9.16 -6.18 9.13
N THR A 123 -10.31 -5.86 9.74
CA THR A 123 -11.28 -6.90 10.19
C THR A 123 -11.78 -7.76 9.03
N LEU A 124 -12.12 -7.15 7.88
CA LEU A 124 -12.52 -7.83 6.65
C LEU A 124 -11.38 -8.69 6.09
N GLY A 125 -10.15 -8.17 6.08
CA GLY A 125 -8.96 -8.91 5.67
C GLY A 125 -8.74 -10.16 6.52
N ILE A 126 -8.78 -10.02 7.84
CA ILE A 126 -8.67 -11.14 8.78
C ILE A 126 -9.78 -12.18 8.51
N ALA A 127 -11.03 -11.73 8.37
CA ALA A 127 -12.16 -12.62 8.10
C ALA A 127 -11.99 -13.40 6.79
N GLU A 128 -11.54 -12.73 5.72
CA GLU A 128 -11.27 -13.38 4.43
C GLU A 128 -10.11 -14.38 4.50
N LEU A 129 -9.06 -14.06 5.24
CA LEU A 129 -7.93 -14.99 5.41
C LEU A 129 -8.36 -16.26 6.17
N TYR A 130 -9.15 -16.13 7.23
CA TYR A 130 -9.77 -17.28 7.92
C TYR A 130 -10.67 -18.08 6.96
N ARG A 131 -11.53 -17.40 6.20
CA ARG A 131 -12.47 -18.02 5.25
C ARG A 131 -11.78 -18.74 4.08
N ARG A 132 -10.53 -18.38 3.79
CA ARG A 132 -9.68 -18.96 2.73
C ARG A 132 -8.64 -19.95 3.28
N ASP A 133 -8.75 -20.31 4.56
CA ASP A 133 -7.89 -21.25 5.26
C ASP A 133 -6.39 -20.88 5.18
N PHE A 134 -6.05 -19.59 5.25
CA PHE A 134 -4.64 -19.18 5.33
C PHE A 134 -3.99 -19.70 6.62
N PRO A 135 -2.66 -19.95 6.61
CA PRO A 135 -1.95 -20.32 7.84
C PRO A 135 -2.15 -19.28 8.94
N LEU A 136 -2.34 -19.73 10.19
CA LEU A 136 -2.59 -18.83 11.33
C LEU A 136 -1.49 -17.79 11.53
N GLU A 137 -0.23 -18.13 11.22
CA GLU A 137 0.89 -17.20 11.31
C GLU A 137 0.73 -16.02 10.33
N VAL A 138 0.26 -16.26 9.11
CA VAL A 138 -0.04 -15.20 8.12
C VAL A 138 -1.17 -14.32 8.63
N ILE A 139 -2.22 -14.94 9.17
CA ILE A 139 -3.36 -14.22 9.76
C ILE A 139 -2.90 -13.33 10.91
N LYS A 140 -2.03 -13.83 11.80
CA LYS A 140 -1.47 -13.05 12.92
C LYS A 140 -0.63 -11.87 12.46
N VAL A 141 0.23 -12.05 11.45
CA VAL A 141 1.03 -10.95 10.89
C VAL A 141 0.12 -9.86 10.32
N VAL A 142 -0.90 -10.23 9.54
CA VAL A 142 -1.87 -9.27 9.03
C VAL A 142 -2.65 -8.63 10.18
N ALA A 143 -3.13 -9.40 11.15
CA ALA A 143 -3.90 -8.89 12.29
C ALA A 143 -3.11 -7.93 13.19
N SER A 144 -1.78 -8.04 13.23
CA SER A 144 -0.94 -7.25 14.12
C SER A 144 -0.19 -6.11 13.45
N HIS A 145 -0.31 -5.94 12.13
CA HIS A 145 0.56 -4.99 11.39
C HIS A 145 0.40 -3.52 11.83
N HIS A 146 -0.75 -3.14 12.39
CA HIS A 146 -0.94 -1.80 12.99
C HIS A 146 -0.35 -1.64 14.42
N GLY A 147 0.34 -2.65 14.95
CA GLY A 147 0.95 -2.60 16.27
C GLY A 147 -0.13 -2.50 17.36
N ASP A 148 0.07 -1.58 18.32
CA ASP A 148 -0.88 -1.32 19.41
C ASP A 148 -2.24 -0.78 18.95
N HIS A 149 -2.37 -0.35 17.70
CA HIS A 149 -3.64 0.07 17.10
C HIS A 149 -4.36 -1.07 16.38
N GLY A 150 -3.74 -2.25 16.26
CA GLY A 150 -4.36 -3.45 15.73
C GLY A 150 -5.18 -4.21 16.79
N PRO A 151 -6.01 -5.18 16.38
CA PRO A 151 -6.74 -6.05 17.29
C PRO A 151 -5.83 -6.91 18.18
N VAL A 152 -4.58 -7.13 17.75
CA VAL A 152 -3.54 -7.86 18.48
C VAL A 152 -2.17 -7.21 18.25
N SER A 153 -1.28 -7.30 19.23
CA SER A 153 0.10 -6.83 19.09
C SER A 153 0.96 -7.85 18.32
N PRO A 154 2.02 -7.40 17.62
CA PRO A 154 2.98 -8.30 16.98
C PRO A 154 3.65 -9.24 18.00
N ASP A 155 3.61 -10.55 17.75
CA ASP A 155 4.18 -11.59 18.64
C ASP A 155 5.40 -12.33 18.02
N SER A 156 5.84 -11.93 16.82
CA SER A 156 7.03 -12.45 16.12
C SER A 156 7.89 -11.33 15.54
N ILE A 157 9.16 -11.64 15.21
CA ILE A 157 10.06 -10.69 14.54
C ILE A 157 9.49 -10.32 13.18
N GLU A 158 8.94 -11.26 12.43
CA GLU A 158 8.32 -11.00 11.12
C GLU A 158 7.15 -10.04 11.22
N ALA A 159 6.29 -10.20 12.23
CA ALA A 159 5.18 -9.29 12.48
C ALA A 159 5.68 -7.88 12.82
N TRP A 160 6.71 -7.76 13.65
CA TRP A 160 7.36 -6.48 13.96
C TRP A 160 8.01 -5.84 12.72
N LEU A 161 8.64 -6.63 11.85
CA LEU A 161 9.23 -6.13 10.62
C LEU A 161 8.19 -5.58 9.65
N ILE A 162 7.04 -6.26 9.52
CA ILE A 162 5.92 -5.75 8.71
C ILE A 162 5.36 -4.46 9.30
N HIS A 163 5.12 -4.42 10.61
CA HIS A 163 4.67 -3.21 11.30
C HIS A 163 5.62 -2.02 11.10
N HIS A 164 6.92 -2.24 11.22
CA HIS A 164 7.90 -1.18 11.05
C HIS A 164 8.05 -0.76 9.57
N ALA A 165 7.99 -1.71 8.64
CA ALA A 165 8.02 -1.40 7.21
C ALA A 165 6.81 -0.57 6.79
N ASP A 166 5.61 -0.93 7.24
CA ASP A 166 4.36 -0.17 7.05
C ASP A 166 4.51 1.29 7.52
N ASN A 167 4.92 1.46 8.78
CA ASN A 167 5.09 2.80 9.36
C ASN A 167 6.16 3.65 8.66
N VAL A 168 7.31 3.06 8.31
CA VAL A 168 8.38 3.80 7.65
C VAL A 168 7.93 4.25 6.27
N ASP A 169 7.32 3.36 5.48
CA ASP A 169 6.83 3.71 4.15
C ASP A 169 5.73 4.78 4.21
N ALA A 170 4.74 4.61 5.10
CA ALA A 170 3.69 5.58 5.35
C ALA A 170 4.26 6.96 5.74
N ALA A 171 5.22 7.01 6.67
CA ALA A 171 5.82 8.26 7.13
C ALA A 171 6.60 8.98 6.02
N ILE A 172 7.36 8.24 5.21
CA ILE A 172 8.14 8.80 4.10
C ILE A 172 7.21 9.32 3.00
N ASN A 173 6.17 8.57 2.64
CA ASN A 173 5.21 9.02 1.64
C ASN A 173 4.39 10.23 2.14
N ASP A 174 4.03 10.30 3.42
CA ASP A 174 3.38 11.48 4.03
C ASP A 174 4.24 12.75 3.89
N ILE A 175 5.56 12.65 3.96
CA ILE A 175 6.46 13.76 3.62
C ILE A 175 6.32 14.13 2.14
N GLY A 176 6.36 13.14 1.24
CA GLY A 176 6.14 13.33 -0.19
C GLY A 176 4.83 14.06 -0.51
N ILE A 177 3.72 13.62 0.08
CA ILE A 177 2.39 14.25 -0.07
C ILE A 177 2.43 15.71 0.34
N ARG A 178 3.00 16.03 1.51
CA ARG A 178 3.11 17.41 1.99
C ARG A 178 3.95 18.28 1.06
N ILE A 179 5.04 17.73 0.52
CA ILE A 179 5.88 18.43 -0.47
C ILE A 179 5.08 18.68 -1.74
N CYS A 180 4.34 17.69 -2.24
CA CYS A 180 3.49 17.82 -3.41
C CYS A 180 2.41 18.90 -3.21
N GLN A 181 1.72 18.89 -2.07
CA GLN A 181 0.73 19.92 -1.73
C GLN A 181 1.33 21.32 -1.66
N ALA A 182 2.55 21.45 -1.13
CA ALA A 182 3.25 22.73 -1.13
C ALA A 182 3.60 23.19 -2.55
N ARG A 183 3.98 22.28 -3.46
CA ARG A 183 4.25 22.60 -4.87
C ARG A 183 2.98 22.92 -5.65
N SER A 184 1.90 22.18 -5.41
CA SER A 184 0.56 22.45 -5.93
C SER A 184 0.16 23.91 -5.70
N ARG A 185 0.24 24.38 -4.45
CA ARG A 185 -0.03 25.78 -4.09
C ARG A 185 0.93 26.77 -4.76
N GLU A 186 2.22 26.45 -4.81
CA GLU A 186 3.24 27.31 -5.42
C GLU A 186 3.07 27.46 -6.94
N PHE A 187 2.59 26.43 -7.61
CA PHE A 187 2.45 26.40 -9.06
C PHE A 187 1.04 26.74 -9.54
N GLY A 188 0.05 26.78 -8.64
CA GLY A 188 -1.35 26.97 -8.98
C GLY A 188 -1.96 25.77 -9.70
N ILE A 189 -1.47 24.55 -9.38
CA ILE A 189 -1.90 23.29 -10.01
C ILE A 189 -2.54 22.43 -8.93
N ASP A 190 -3.72 21.86 -9.16
CA ASP A 190 -4.38 20.99 -8.18
C ASP A 190 -3.56 19.71 -7.93
N ASP A 191 -3.42 19.29 -6.67
CA ASP A 191 -2.58 18.14 -6.32
C ASP A 191 -3.10 16.83 -6.93
N SER A 192 -4.41 16.69 -7.13
CA SER A 192 -5.00 15.53 -7.80
C SER A 192 -4.60 15.43 -9.28
N GLN A 193 -4.30 16.54 -9.94
CA GLN A 193 -3.78 16.54 -11.31
C GLN A 193 -2.31 16.13 -11.32
N ILE A 194 -1.52 16.59 -10.35
CA ILE A 194 -0.11 16.21 -10.22
C ILE A 194 0.03 14.69 -10.02
N TYR A 195 -0.80 14.10 -9.15
CA TYR A 195 -0.76 12.66 -8.88
C TYR A 195 -1.04 11.78 -10.11
N LYS A 196 -1.71 12.30 -11.15
CA LYS A 196 -1.93 11.57 -12.41
C LYS A 196 -0.69 11.48 -13.29
N ILE A 197 0.29 12.35 -13.05
CA ILE A 197 1.53 12.45 -13.86
C ILE A 197 2.70 11.83 -13.12
N ILE A 198 2.79 12.10 -11.82
CA ILE A 198 3.99 11.80 -11.05
C ILE A 198 3.65 11.56 -9.58
N THR A 199 4.33 10.57 -8.99
CA THR A 199 4.18 10.26 -7.57
C THR A 199 4.83 11.33 -6.71
N PRO A 200 4.38 11.53 -5.45
CA PRO A 200 4.89 12.59 -4.60
C PRO A 200 6.39 12.50 -4.31
N LEU A 201 6.92 11.27 -4.11
CA LEU A 201 8.35 11.06 -3.89
C LEU A 201 9.17 11.28 -5.16
N LYS A 202 8.63 10.96 -6.34
CA LYS A 202 9.29 11.26 -7.61
C LYS A 202 9.31 12.76 -7.90
N LEU A 203 8.25 13.48 -7.55
CA LEU A 203 8.21 14.93 -7.62
C LEU A 203 9.27 15.56 -6.70
N TYR A 204 9.43 15.04 -5.47
CA TYR A 204 10.52 15.45 -4.57
C TYR A 204 11.90 15.26 -5.21
N GLU A 205 12.15 14.08 -5.79
CA GLU A 205 13.42 13.78 -6.47
C GLU A 205 13.67 14.75 -7.64
N MET A 206 12.68 14.94 -8.52
CA MET A 206 12.79 15.85 -9.65
C MET A 206 13.04 17.29 -9.21
N ARG A 207 12.34 17.75 -8.16
CA ARG A 207 12.53 19.11 -7.61
C ARG A 207 13.93 19.31 -7.05
N LYS A 208 14.52 18.28 -6.43
CA LYS A 208 15.90 18.29 -5.93
C LYS A 208 16.93 18.33 -7.06
N LYS A 209 16.68 17.59 -8.15
CA LYS A 209 17.62 17.49 -9.29
C LYS A 209 17.53 18.65 -10.28
N LEU A 210 16.33 19.07 -10.63
CA LEU A 210 16.08 19.99 -11.75
C LEU A 210 15.81 21.44 -11.32
N GLY A 211 15.51 21.66 -10.03
CA GLY A 211 15.10 22.98 -9.54
C GLY A 211 13.59 23.22 -9.69
N LYS A 212 13.16 24.43 -9.34
CA LYS A 212 11.73 24.81 -9.28
C LYS A 212 11.13 24.94 -10.67
N ASP A 213 11.75 25.77 -11.49
CA ASP A 213 11.12 26.28 -12.71
C ASP A 213 10.96 25.18 -13.74
N LYS A 214 11.97 24.31 -13.88
CA LYS A 214 11.92 23.12 -14.74
C LYS A 214 10.83 22.13 -14.34
N VAL A 215 10.58 21.95 -13.04
CA VAL A 215 9.50 21.08 -12.57
C VAL A 215 8.14 21.70 -12.86
N LYS A 216 8.01 23.02 -12.69
CA LYS A 216 6.77 23.73 -13.05
C LYS A 216 6.46 23.62 -14.53
N GLU A 217 7.48 23.85 -15.39
CA GLU A 217 7.38 23.70 -16.84
C GLU A 217 6.97 22.28 -17.22
N PHE A 218 7.66 21.26 -16.68
CA PHE A 218 7.31 19.86 -16.90
C PHE A 218 5.85 19.55 -16.53
N LEU A 219 5.37 20.03 -15.37
CA LEU A 219 3.99 19.79 -14.95
C LEU A 219 2.99 20.50 -15.86
N LYS A 220 3.27 21.74 -16.26
CA LYS A 220 2.39 22.49 -17.19
C LYS A 220 2.33 21.83 -18.56
N GLU A 221 3.47 21.41 -19.10
CA GLU A 221 3.55 20.70 -20.37
C GLU A 221 2.73 19.41 -20.34
N LYS A 222 2.90 18.60 -19.28
CA LYS A 222 2.18 17.33 -19.12
C LYS A 222 0.68 17.50 -18.86
N LEU A 223 0.25 18.64 -18.33
CA LEU A 223 -1.16 18.97 -18.11
C LEU A 223 -1.76 19.78 -19.26
N GLU A 224 -1.00 20.05 -20.33
CA GLU A 224 -1.42 20.91 -21.44
C GLU A 224 -1.91 22.31 -21.00
N ILE A 225 -1.38 22.81 -19.87
CA ILE A 225 -1.70 24.13 -19.34
C ILE A 225 -0.89 25.16 -20.15
N LYS A 226 -1.57 25.95 -20.98
CA LYS A 226 -0.94 27.07 -21.68
C LYS A 226 -0.55 28.17 -20.69
N ASP A 227 0.61 28.76 -20.88
CA ASP A 227 0.95 30.01 -20.20
C ASP A 227 0.06 31.13 -20.76
N GLU A 228 -0.70 31.79 -19.87
CA GLU A 228 -1.39 33.05 -20.15
C GLU A 228 -0.40 34.21 -20.29
#